data_AF-A0A6G7VEK9-F1
#
_entry.id   AF-A0A6G7VEK9-F1
#
_cell.length_a   1.000
_cell.length_b   1.000
_cell.length_c   1.000
_cell.angle_alpha   90.00
_cell.angle_beta   90.00
_cell.angle_gamma   90.00
#
_symmetry.space_group_name_H-M   'P 1'
#
loop_
_entity.id
_entity.type
_entity.pdbx_description
1 polymer ?
#
loop_
_entity_poly.entity_id
_entity_poly.type
_entity_poly.pdbx_seq_one_letter_code
_entity_poly.pdbx_strand_id
1 'polypeptide(L)'
;MPAENRRLLIAFESDLREINRQTINPAFAKLKLADLKPVMLMVAKARAQYLRALYDIALKAPDNTPSAADIERLTQLRHVYEELIKGSQALETAIEREYLDVDK
;
A
#
# COMPACT_ATOMS: atom_id res chain seq x y z
N MET A 1 18.69 31.23 -8.34
CA MET A 1 17.91 30.68 -7.22
C MET A 1 18.68 29.56 -6.52
N PRO A 2 19.70 29.80 -5.68
CA PRO A 2 20.62 28.70 -5.40
C PRO A 2 20.69 28.25 -3.93
N ALA A 3 21.41 28.94 -3.06
CA ALA A 3 21.89 28.34 -1.81
C ALA A 3 20.86 28.38 -0.67
N GLU A 4 20.15 29.49 -0.53
CA GLU A 4 19.20 29.69 0.58
C GLU A 4 17.96 28.80 0.45
N ASN A 5 17.34 28.75 -0.73
CA ASN A 5 16.22 27.84 -0.99
C ASN A 5 16.61 26.37 -0.76
N ARG A 6 17.83 25.96 -1.13
CA ARG A 6 18.33 24.60 -0.86
C ARG A 6 18.48 24.33 0.64
N ARG A 7 18.98 25.30 1.41
CA ARG A 7 19.07 25.17 2.87
C ARG A 7 17.70 25.08 3.52
N LEU A 8 16.73 25.87 3.06
CA LEU A 8 15.35 25.82 3.53
C LEU A 8 14.70 24.46 3.23
N LEU A 9 14.91 23.90 2.03
CA LEU A 9 14.41 22.57 1.68
C LEU A 9 15.02 21.46 2.54
N ILE A 10 16.33 21.53 2.83
CA ILE A 10 16.99 20.57 3.74
C ILE A 10 16.42 20.66 5.16
N ALA A 11 16.23 21.87 5.68
CA ALA A 11 15.62 22.07 6.99
C ALA A 11 14.19 21.53 7.03
N PHE A 12 13.40 21.81 5.99
CA PHE A 12 12.04 21.30 5.86
C PHE A 12 11.98 19.77 5.81
N GLU A 13 12.87 19.11 5.07
CA GLU A 13 12.95 17.64 5.01
C GLU A 13 13.31 17.03 6.37
N SER A 14 14.20 17.69 7.12
CA SER A 14 14.56 17.27 8.49
C SER A 14 13.36 17.36 9.42
N ASP A 15 12.69 18.52 9.45
CA ASP A 15 11.51 18.75 10.30
C ASP A 15 10.39 17.77 9.94
N LEU A 16 10.15 17.54 8.65
CA LEU A 16 9.15 16.60 8.16
C LEU A 16 9.42 15.17 8.64
N ARG A 17 10.68 14.72 8.58
CA ARG A 17 11.06 13.40 9.09
C ARG A 17 10.83 13.28 10.60
N GLU A 18 11.22 14.31 11.35
CA GLU A 18 11.03 14.33 12.81
C GLU A 18 9.55 14.29 13.19
N ILE A 19 8.74 15.15 12.59
CA ILE A 19 7.28 15.21 12.80
C ILE A 19 6.63 13.86 12.45
N ASN A 20 7.00 13.27 11.30
CA ASN A 20 6.47 11.96 10.91
C ASN A 20 6.84 10.90 11.93
N ARG A 21 8.09 10.83 12.39
CA ARG A 21 8.50 9.84 13.41
C ARG A 21 7.78 10.05 14.75
N GLN A 22 7.69 11.30 15.22
CA GLN A 22 7.01 11.62 16.48
C GLN A 22 5.50 11.36 16.44
N THR A 23 4.89 11.42 15.26
CA THR A 23 3.45 11.20 15.08
C THR A 23 3.12 9.73 14.79
N ILE A 24 3.86 9.11 13.87
CA ILE A 24 3.57 7.78 13.34
C ILE A 24 4.05 6.71 14.31
N ASN A 25 5.29 6.76 14.78
CA ASN A 25 5.87 5.67 15.59
C ASN A 25 5.04 5.35 16.85
N PRO A 26 4.57 6.33 17.65
CA PRO A 26 3.78 6.05 18.85
C PRO A 26 2.36 5.50 18.56
N ALA A 27 1.85 5.67 17.33
CA ALA A 27 0.56 5.13 16.92
C ALA A 27 0.59 3.60 16.78
N PHE A 28 1.79 3.02 16.66
CA PHE A 28 2.00 1.59 16.64
C PHE A 28 2.62 1.18 17.99
N ALA A 29 2.05 0.18 18.65
CA ALA A 29 2.76 -0.49 19.74
C ALA A 29 4.06 -1.10 19.20
N LYS A 30 5.02 -1.46 20.08
CA LYS A 30 6.28 -2.13 19.70
C LYS A 30 6.04 -3.16 18.59
N LEU A 31 6.46 -2.83 17.38
CA LEU A 31 6.08 -3.53 16.17
C LEU A 31 7.20 -4.47 15.76
N LYS A 32 6.89 -5.75 15.58
CA LYS A 32 7.81 -6.73 15.00
C LYS A 32 7.47 -6.96 13.54
N LEU A 33 8.44 -7.41 12.74
CA LEU A 33 8.21 -7.80 11.35
C LEU A 33 7.11 -8.86 11.23
N ALA A 34 7.02 -9.79 12.19
CA ALA A 34 5.97 -10.79 12.25
C ALA A 34 4.56 -10.19 12.37
N ASP A 35 4.41 -9.03 13.00
CA ASP A 35 3.14 -8.34 13.19
C ASP A 35 2.64 -7.69 11.89
N LEU A 36 3.51 -7.56 10.88
CA LEU A 36 3.15 -7.06 9.54
C LEU A 36 2.62 -8.14 8.60
N LYS A 37 2.76 -9.41 8.98
CA LYS A 37 2.27 -10.55 8.19
C LYS A 37 0.79 -10.46 7.84
N PRO A 38 -0.13 -10.00 8.70
CA PRO A 38 -1.54 -9.82 8.34
C PRO A 38 -1.74 -8.87 7.16
N VAL A 39 -0.97 -7.77 7.05
CA VAL A 39 -1.03 -6.84 5.93
C VAL A 39 -0.62 -7.53 4.63
N MET A 40 0.50 -8.25 4.66
CA MET A 40 0.98 -9.03 3.50
C MET A 40 -0.05 -10.08 3.06
N LEU A 41 -0.71 -10.74 4.02
CA LEU A 41 -1.77 -11.71 3.76
C LEU A 41 -3.02 -11.07 3.15
N MET A 42 -3.42 -9.87 3.58
CA MET A 42 -4.53 -9.14 2.96
C MET A 42 -4.26 -8.85 1.48
N VAL A 43 -3.08 -8.30 1.16
CA VAL A 43 -2.66 -8.01 -0.22
C VAL A 43 -2.65 -9.30 -1.07
N ALA A 44 -2.06 -10.37 -0.54
CA ALA A 44 -1.98 -11.65 -1.25
C ALA A 44 -3.37 -12.24 -1.53
N LYS A 45 -4.28 -12.20 -0.56
CA LYS A 45 -5.66 -12.71 -0.71
C LYS A 45 -6.46 -11.88 -1.70
N ALA A 46 -6.39 -10.55 -1.63
CA ALA A 46 -7.08 -9.66 -2.57
C ALA A 46 -6.57 -9.88 -4.01
N ARG A 47 -5.24 -10.01 -4.18
CA ARG A 47 -4.63 -10.37 -5.47
C ARG A 47 -5.16 -11.70 -5.99
N ALA A 48 -5.22 -12.73 -5.15
CA ALA A 48 -5.73 -14.03 -5.55
C ALA A 48 -7.19 -13.96 -5.99
N GLN A 49 -8.04 -13.21 -5.28
CA GLN A 49 -9.44 -13.02 -5.63
C GLN A 49 -9.61 -12.30 -6.97
N TYR A 50 -8.87 -11.22 -7.20
CA TYR A 50 -8.90 -10.47 -8.45
C TYR A 50 -8.48 -11.35 -9.64
N LEU A 51 -7.35 -12.04 -9.53
CA LEU A 51 -6.85 -12.94 -10.59
C LEU A 51 -7.79 -14.11 -10.85
N ARG A 52 -8.36 -14.70 -9.79
CA ARG A 52 -9.34 -15.79 -9.92
C ARG A 52 -10.60 -15.30 -10.65
N ALA A 53 -11.13 -14.14 -10.28
CA ALA A 53 -12.30 -13.58 -10.93
C ALA A 53 -12.06 -13.31 -12.41
N LEU A 54 -10.93 -12.69 -12.78
CA LEU A 54 -10.57 -12.47 -14.19
C LEU A 54 -10.52 -13.79 -14.98
N TYR A 55 -9.88 -14.81 -14.42
CA TYR A 55 -9.78 -16.12 -15.06
C TYR A 55 -11.16 -16.79 -15.19
N ASP A 56 -12.01 -16.71 -14.17
CA ASP A 56 -13.39 -17.22 -14.21
C ASP A 56 -14.26 -16.54 -15.26
N ILE A 57 -14.11 -15.21 -15.41
CA ILE A 57 -14.81 -14.44 -16.44
C ILE A 57 -14.38 -14.93 -17.83
N ALA A 58 -13.07 -15.10 -18.06
CA ALA A 58 -12.56 -15.58 -19.34
C ALA A 58 -13.08 -16.98 -19.73
N LEU A 59 -13.28 -17.88 -18.76
CA LEU A 59 -13.83 -19.21 -19.02
C LEU A 59 -15.33 -19.22 -19.36
N LYS A 60 -16.06 -18.17 -18.97
CA LYS A 60 -17.53 -18.11 -19.08
C LYS A 60 -18.02 -17.11 -20.12
N ALA A 61 -17.17 -16.17 -20.52
CA ALA A 61 -17.50 -15.10 -21.44
C ALA A 61 -17.77 -15.67 -22.86
N PRO A 62 -18.99 -15.53 -23.41
CA PRO A 62 -19.24 -15.88 -24.80
C PRO A 62 -18.40 -14.99 -25.71
N ASP A 63 -17.76 -15.60 -26.70
CA ASP A 63 -16.85 -14.92 -27.66
C ASP A 63 -15.76 -14.07 -26.98
N ASN A 64 -15.30 -14.48 -25.79
CA ASN A 64 -14.32 -13.76 -24.96
C ASN A 64 -14.76 -12.34 -24.58
N THR A 65 -16.06 -12.06 -24.58
CA THR A 65 -16.61 -10.74 -24.24
C THR A 65 -17.27 -10.80 -22.85
N PRO A 66 -16.68 -10.13 -21.83
CA PRO A 66 -17.26 -10.11 -20.48
C PRO A 66 -18.56 -9.29 -20.44
N SER A 67 -19.46 -9.65 -19.54
CA SER A 67 -20.67 -8.85 -19.30
C SER A 67 -20.37 -7.58 -18.51
N ALA A 68 -21.31 -6.63 -18.49
CA ALA A 68 -21.19 -5.44 -17.65
C ALA A 68 -21.05 -5.80 -16.15
N ALA A 69 -21.75 -6.84 -15.69
CA ALA A 69 -21.66 -7.32 -14.31
C ALA A 69 -20.28 -7.94 -14.00
N ASP A 70 -19.67 -8.64 -14.97
CA ASP A 70 -18.31 -9.17 -14.82
C ASP A 70 -17.30 -8.03 -14.66
N ILE A 71 -17.41 -6.98 -15.49
CA ILE A 71 -16.55 -5.80 -15.42
C ILE A 71 -16.76 -5.04 -14.11
N GLU A 72 -18.00 -4.88 -13.65
CA GLU A 72 -18.30 -4.24 -12.37
C GLU A 72 -17.65 -4.99 -11.19
N ARG A 73 -17.86 -6.31 -11.12
CA ARG A 73 -17.24 -7.16 -10.10
C ARG A 73 -15.71 -7.07 -10.15
N LEU A 74 -15.13 -7.16 -11.34
CA LEU A 74 -13.69 -7.11 -11.52
C LEU A 74 -13.12 -5.75 -11.08
N THR A 75 -13.84 -4.67 -11.35
CA THR A 75 -13.48 -3.31 -10.93
C THR A 75 -13.50 -3.17 -9.41
N GLN A 76 -14.52 -3.68 -8.73
CA GLN A 76 -14.59 -3.66 -7.26
C GLN A 76 -13.41 -4.43 -6.62
N LEU A 77 -13.11 -5.63 -7.12
CA LEU A 77 -11.97 -6.42 -6.66
C LEU A 77 -10.63 -5.71 -6.91
N ARG A 78 -10.50 -5.06 -8.06
CA ARG A 78 -9.31 -4.27 -8.39
C ARG A 78 -9.10 -3.12 -7.43
N HIS A 79 -10.15 -2.36 -7.12
CA HIS A 79 -10.05 -1.23 -6.17
C HIS A 79 -9.56 -1.67 -4.80
N VAL A 80 -10.10 -2.77 -4.25
CA VAL A 80 -9.64 -3.33 -2.97
C VAL A 80 -8.18 -3.73 -3.06
N TYR A 81 -7.78 -4.43 -4.13
CA TYR A 81 -6.41 -4.87 -4.32
C TYR A 81 -5.42 -3.69 -4.47
N GLU A 82 -5.76 -2.70 -5.28
CA GLU A 82 -4.93 -1.50 -5.50
C GLU A 82 -4.77 -0.69 -4.21
N GLU A 83 -5.84 -0.52 -3.43
CA GLU A 83 -5.80 0.19 -2.15
C GLU A 83 -4.89 -0.53 -1.14
N LEU A 84 -5.01 -1.86 -1.03
CA LEU A 84 -4.15 -2.65 -0.16
C LEU A 84 -2.68 -2.59 -0.58
N ILE A 85 -2.38 -2.55 -1.89
CA ILE A 85 -1.01 -2.30 -2.36
C ILE A 85 -0.54 -0.94 -1.88
N LYS A 86 -1.31 0.12 -2.10
CA LYS A 86 -0.92 1.48 -1.73
C LYS A 86 -0.70 1.62 -0.23
N GLY A 87 -1.57 1.04 0.58
CA GLY A 87 -1.38 0.97 2.04
C GLY A 87 -0.10 0.21 2.43
N SER A 88 0.17 -0.95 1.82
CA SER A 88 1.38 -1.72 2.11
C SER A 88 2.67 -1.00 1.72
N GLN A 89 2.67 -0.26 0.60
CA GLN A 89 3.80 0.56 0.16
C GLN A 89 4.02 1.78 1.07
N ALA A 90 2.94 2.38 1.58
CA ALA A 90 3.04 3.48 2.54
C ALA A 90 3.69 3.00 3.85
N LEU A 91 3.36 1.79 4.30
CA LEU A 91 3.98 1.16 5.46
C LEU A 91 5.46 0.87 5.22
N GLU A 92 5.81 0.28 4.07
CA GLU A 92 7.21 0.07 3.66
C GLU A 92 8.00 1.39 3.66
N THR A 93 7.44 2.44 3.06
CA THR A 93 8.05 3.78 3.05
C THR A 93 8.26 4.31 4.47
N ALA A 94 7.28 4.13 5.37
CA ALA A 94 7.40 4.57 6.76
C ALA A 94 8.56 3.87 7.49
N ILE A 95 8.81 2.59 7.18
CA ILE A 95 9.94 1.82 7.72
C ILE A 95 11.25 2.31 7.10
N GLU A 96 11.34 2.41 5.77
CA GLU A 96 12.55 2.85 5.05
C GLU A 96 12.99 4.26 5.44
N ARG A 97 12.05 5.14 5.72
CA ARG A 97 12.30 6.53 6.14
C ARG A 97 12.50 6.68 7.65
N GLU A 98 12.49 5.57 8.39
CA GLU A 98 12.62 5.53 9.85
C GLU A 98 11.54 6.35 10.58
N TYR A 99 10.35 6.45 10.00
CA TYR A 99 9.17 7.00 10.66
C TYR A 99 8.54 6.00 11.62
N LEU A 100 8.81 4.71 11.39
CA LEU A 100 8.28 3.59 12.14
C LEU A 100 9.40 2.60 12.44
N ASP A 101 9.60 2.31 13.72
CA ASP A 101 10.60 1.35 14.19
C ASP A 101 10.02 -0.08 14.11
N VAL A 102 10.75 -1.01 13.49
CA VAL A 102 10.33 -2.42 13.35
C VAL A 102 11.45 -3.36 13.79
N ASP A 103 11.15 -4.16 14.80
CA ASP A 103 12.05 -5.20 15.30
C ASP A 103 11.98 -6.45 14.42
N LYS A 104 13.08 -7.21 14.36
CA LYS A 104 13.13 -8.50 13.65
C LYS A 104 12.28 -9.59 14.31
#